data_AF-A0A7S1Q8D3-F1
#
_entry.id   AF-A0A7S1Q8D3-F1
#
_cell.length_a   1.000
_cell.length_b   1.000
_cell.length_c   1.000
_cell.angle_alpha   90.00
_cell.angle_beta   90.00
_cell.angle_gamma   90.00
#
_symmetry.space_group_name_H-M   'P 1'
#
loop_
_entity.id
_entity.type
_entity.pdbx_description
1 polymer ?
#
loop_
_entity_poly.entity_id
_entity_poly.type
_entity_poly.pdbx_seq_one_letter_code
_entity_poly.pdbx_strand_id
1 'polypeptide(L)'
;KFNIDRRTEPVIAIGGGVCLDVVGLAASLFRRKTPYIRVPTTSLAYVDASVGAKNGCNFLGSKNRLGTYVPPVAALLDCSFFKTQHQREVTNSLGEMCKMAIMKSEELFALLEQHAPRLAETRFAAEDASDDAGARVLRLSIQTMLEELAPNLWEADLDRLVDFGHGVGQNLEMMALGTEHELMHGEAVATDMAFMTVLSQILGN
;
A
#
# COMPACT_ATOMS: atom_id res chain seq x y z
N LYS A 1 -19.57 23.34 15.71
CA LYS A 1 -18.11 23.57 15.86
C LYS A 1 -17.44 22.21 15.95
N PHE A 2 -16.54 21.84 15.04
CA PHE A 2 -15.69 20.66 15.23
C PHE A 2 -14.71 20.98 16.36
N ASN A 3 -14.93 20.41 17.54
CA ASN A 3 -14.11 20.66 18.73
C ASN A 3 -13.48 19.35 19.22
N ILE A 4 -12.77 18.69 18.32
CA ILE A 4 -12.00 17.47 18.60
C ILE A 4 -10.97 17.80 19.68
N ASP A 5 -10.91 17.00 20.74
CA ASP A 5 -9.85 17.16 21.75
C ASP A 5 -8.46 17.01 21.11
N ARG A 6 -7.52 17.85 21.55
CA ARG A 6 -6.21 17.97 20.89
C ARG A 6 -5.39 16.68 20.93
N ARG A 7 -5.53 15.83 21.95
CA ARG A 7 -4.61 14.72 22.21
C ARG A 7 -5.28 13.43 22.64
N THR A 8 -6.53 13.45 23.09
CA THR A 8 -7.21 12.26 23.60
C THR A 8 -8.30 11.73 22.69
N GLU A 9 -8.71 12.49 21.67
CA GLU A 9 -9.76 12.09 20.74
C GLU A 9 -9.18 11.81 19.35
N PRO A 10 -8.96 10.53 18.99
CA PRO A 10 -8.43 10.18 17.68
C PRO A 10 -9.49 10.32 16.59
N VAL A 11 -9.10 10.86 15.43
CA VAL A 11 -9.90 10.77 14.21
C VAL A 11 -9.80 9.35 13.64
N ILE A 12 -10.90 8.76 13.21
CA ILE A 12 -10.89 7.43 12.59
C ILE A 12 -11.03 7.58 11.07
N ALA A 13 -10.01 7.17 10.32
CA ALA A 13 -10.00 7.12 8.87
C ALA A 13 -10.43 5.73 8.40
N ILE A 14 -11.57 5.62 7.73
CA ILE A 14 -12.12 4.35 7.23
C ILE A 14 -12.21 4.42 5.71
N GLY A 15 -11.36 3.67 5.00
CA GLY A 15 -11.34 3.68 3.54
C GLY A 15 -10.09 3.03 2.94
N GLY A 16 -9.93 3.19 1.61
CA GLY A 16 -8.70 2.82 0.91
C GLY A 16 -7.57 3.84 1.08
N GLY A 17 -6.44 3.61 0.41
CA GLY A 17 -5.20 4.39 0.59
C GLY A 17 -5.39 5.90 0.46
N VAL A 18 -6.16 6.35 -0.55
CA VAL A 18 -6.48 7.78 -0.75
C VAL A 18 -7.12 8.41 0.49
N CYS A 19 -8.08 7.73 1.11
CA CYS A 19 -8.75 8.22 2.32
C CYS A 19 -7.76 8.28 3.50
N LEU A 20 -6.98 7.21 3.70
CA LEU A 20 -6.04 7.12 4.82
C LEU A 20 -4.94 8.19 4.74
N ASP A 21 -4.43 8.45 3.53
CA ASP A 21 -3.42 9.48 3.28
C ASP A 21 -3.96 10.89 3.52
N VAL A 22 -5.12 11.22 2.95
CA VAL A 22 -5.71 12.56 3.07
C VAL A 22 -6.10 12.85 4.52
N VAL A 23 -6.72 11.89 5.21
CA VAL A 23 -7.09 12.06 6.62
C VAL A 23 -5.85 12.13 7.51
N GLY A 24 -4.84 11.30 7.25
CA GLY A 24 -3.59 11.34 8.01
C GLY A 24 -2.83 12.66 7.83
N LEU A 25 -2.80 13.22 6.61
CA LEU A 25 -2.24 14.55 6.35
C LEU A 25 -3.06 15.65 7.04
N ALA A 26 -4.40 15.57 6.99
CA ALA A 26 -5.25 16.51 7.71
C ALA A 26 -5.01 16.45 9.22
N ALA A 27 -4.87 15.26 9.79
CA ALA A 27 -4.59 15.04 11.20
C ALA A 27 -3.19 15.53 11.61
N SER A 28 -2.18 15.38 10.75
CA SER A 28 -0.83 15.88 11.02
C SER A 28 -0.79 17.42 11.04
N LEU A 29 -1.58 18.08 10.20
CA LEU A 29 -1.68 19.54 10.13
C LEU A 29 -2.62 20.12 11.21
N PHE A 30 -3.73 19.46 11.52
CA PHE A 30 -4.72 19.95 12.46
C PHE A 30 -4.10 20.12 13.85
N ARG A 31 -4.05 21.36 14.33
CA ARG A 31 -3.37 21.76 15.58
C ARG A 31 -1.93 21.23 15.70
N ARG A 32 -1.26 21.10 14.55
CA ARG A 32 0.13 20.63 14.37
C ARG A 32 0.39 19.19 14.85
N LYS A 33 -0.65 18.36 14.80
CA LYS A 33 -0.73 16.91 15.10
C LYS A 33 -2.03 16.69 15.83
N THR A 34 -2.79 15.69 15.46
CA THR A 34 -3.97 15.17 16.16
C THR A 34 -3.90 13.66 16.00
N PRO A 35 -4.13 12.86 17.06
CA PRO A 35 -4.07 11.40 16.93
C PRO A 35 -5.11 10.92 15.91
N TYR A 36 -4.80 9.83 15.22
CA TYR A 36 -5.72 9.21 14.29
C TYR A 36 -5.49 7.70 14.20
N ILE A 37 -6.54 6.99 13.83
CA ILE A 37 -6.58 5.54 13.64
C ILE A 37 -6.89 5.26 12.17
N ARG A 38 -6.21 4.28 11.57
CA ARG A 38 -6.52 3.81 10.22
C ARG A 38 -7.35 2.53 10.28
N VAL A 39 -8.36 2.44 9.42
CA VAL A 39 -9.14 1.23 9.16
C VAL A 39 -9.13 1.01 7.65
N PRO A 40 -8.13 0.31 7.10
CA PRO A 40 -8.05 0.06 5.67
C PRO A 40 -9.18 -0.85 5.21
N THR A 41 -9.95 -0.39 4.23
CA THR A 41 -11.05 -1.18 3.64
C THR A 41 -10.70 -1.78 2.29
N THR A 42 -9.52 -1.48 1.76
CA THR A 42 -9.00 -2.08 0.53
C THR A 42 -7.80 -2.96 0.81
N SER A 43 -7.68 -4.08 0.10
CA SER A 43 -6.53 -4.98 0.21
C SER A 43 -5.19 -4.27 -0.03
N LEU A 44 -5.11 -3.30 -0.94
CA LEU A 44 -3.91 -2.48 -1.15
C LEU A 44 -3.56 -1.68 0.11
N ALA A 45 -4.53 -0.95 0.67
CA ALA A 45 -4.30 -0.17 1.88
C ALA A 45 -3.97 -1.05 3.08
N TYR A 46 -4.50 -2.26 3.13
CA TYR A 46 -4.27 -3.22 4.19
C TYR A 46 -2.79 -3.63 4.28
N VAL A 47 -2.14 -3.88 3.14
CA VAL A 47 -0.74 -4.36 3.12
C VAL A 47 0.30 -3.26 2.93
N ASP A 48 -0.12 -2.05 2.53
CA ASP A 48 0.78 -0.94 2.24
C ASP A 48 0.39 0.37 2.96
N ALA A 49 -0.57 1.12 2.42
CA ALA A 49 -0.87 2.48 2.89
C ALA A 49 -1.23 2.60 4.39
N SER A 50 -1.70 1.51 5.03
CA SER A 50 -1.98 1.51 6.48
C SER A 50 -0.77 1.24 7.36
N VAL A 51 0.29 0.62 6.81
CA VAL A 51 1.45 0.08 7.53
C VAL A 51 2.46 1.17 7.90
N GLY A 52 2.75 2.09 6.97
CA GLY A 52 3.78 3.12 7.13
C GLY A 52 3.36 4.38 7.89
N ALA A 53 4.29 5.34 8.02
CA ALA A 53 4.02 6.67 8.60
C ALA A 53 3.73 7.77 7.56
N LYS A 54 3.85 7.44 6.27
CA LYS A 54 3.64 8.40 5.19
C LYS A 54 2.16 8.77 5.09
N ASN A 55 1.92 10.06 4.87
CA ASN A 55 0.62 10.61 4.52
C ASN A 55 0.86 11.69 3.48
N GLY A 56 0.00 11.82 2.47
CA GLY A 56 0.23 12.82 1.44
C GLY A 56 -0.95 13.12 0.54
N CYS A 57 -0.71 14.02 -0.40
CA CYS A 57 -1.60 14.30 -1.50
C CYS A 57 -0.81 14.65 -2.77
N ASN A 58 -1.48 14.49 -3.91
CA ASN A 58 -0.92 14.90 -5.19
C ASN A 58 -0.88 16.44 -5.28
N PHE A 59 0.11 16.98 -5.98
CA PHE A 59 0.21 18.42 -6.20
C PHE A 59 0.82 18.71 -7.58
N LEU A 60 0.15 19.54 -8.38
CA LEU A 60 0.58 19.96 -9.71
C LEU A 60 1.06 18.79 -10.61
N GLY A 61 0.21 17.76 -10.77
CA GLY A 61 0.51 16.61 -11.63
C GLY A 61 1.56 15.65 -11.06
N SER A 62 2.01 15.84 -9.82
CA SER A 62 2.98 14.96 -9.17
C SER A 62 2.33 14.13 -8.06
N LYS A 63 2.59 12.82 -8.05
CA LYS A 63 2.11 11.88 -7.03
C LYS A 63 2.70 12.23 -5.66
N ASN A 64 1.87 12.25 -4.62
CA ASN A 64 2.28 12.35 -3.20
C ASN A 64 3.31 13.47 -2.89
N ARG A 65 3.28 14.57 -3.65
CA ARG A 65 4.30 15.63 -3.61
C ARG A 65 4.25 16.45 -2.32
N LEU A 66 3.09 16.55 -1.67
CA LEU A 66 2.94 17.21 -0.38
C LEU A 66 2.56 16.16 0.66
N GLY A 67 3.25 16.12 1.80
CA GLY A 67 3.03 15.07 2.78
C GLY A 67 3.75 15.27 4.11
N THR A 68 3.56 14.31 5.01
CA THR A 68 4.17 14.27 6.35
C THR A 68 4.43 12.84 6.80
N TYR A 69 5.47 12.65 7.62
CA TYR A 69 5.73 11.42 8.36
C TYR A 69 5.10 11.51 9.75
N VAL A 70 3.86 11.07 9.89
CA VAL A 70 3.17 10.99 11.19
C VAL A 70 2.45 9.65 11.23
N PRO A 71 2.92 8.67 12.01
CA PRO A 71 2.26 7.38 12.09
C PRO A 71 0.90 7.49 12.81
N PRO A 72 -0.08 6.63 12.45
CA PRO A 72 -1.31 6.51 13.22
C PRO A 72 -1.01 5.95 14.60
N VAL A 73 -1.93 6.16 15.56
CA VAL A 73 -1.81 5.54 16.89
C VAL A 73 -2.16 4.05 16.86
N ALA A 74 -2.95 3.64 15.86
CA ALA A 74 -3.27 2.25 15.57
C ALA A 74 -3.74 2.10 14.11
N ALA A 75 -3.53 0.91 13.54
CA ALA A 75 -4.21 0.44 12.34
C ALA A 75 -5.04 -0.80 12.71
N LEU A 76 -6.34 -0.78 12.39
CA LEU A 76 -7.25 -1.89 12.68
C LEU A 76 -7.52 -2.64 11.37
N LEU A 77 -6.93 -3.82 11.28
CA LEU A 77 -6.90 -4.63 10.07
C LEU A 77 -8.01 -5.68 10.09
N ASP A 78 -8.99 -5.56 9.19
CA ASP A 78 -10.03 -6.56 8.99
C ASP A 78 -10.16 -6.92 7.50
N CYS A 79 -9.78 -8.15 7.14
CA CYS A 79 -9.87 -8.63 5.76
C CYS A 79 -11.32 -8.91 5.31
N SER A 80 -12.31 -8.84 6.20
CA SER A 80 -13.72 -9.00 5.85
C SER A 80 -14.22 -7.91 4.89
N PHE A 81 -13.60 -6.72 4.89
CA PHE A 81 -13.88 -5.65 3.93
C PHE A 81 -13.58 -6.04 2.48
N PHE A 82 -12.69 -7.02 2.23
CA PHE A 82 -12.32 -7.40 0.88
C PHE A 82 -13.47 -8.03 0.12
N LYS A 83 -14.45 -8.62 0.83
CA LYS A 83 -15.63 -9.29 0.27
C LYS A 83 -16.42 -8.40 -0.69
N THR A 84 -16.43 -7.09 -0.47
CA THR A 84 -17.16 -6.13 -1.30
C THR A 84 -16.29 -5.43 -2.35
N GLN A 85 -14.98 -5.70 -2.39
CA GLN A 85 -14.10 -5.10 -3.39
C GLN A 85 -14.37 -5.67 -4.78
N HIS A 86 -14.24 -4.81 -5.78
CA HIS A 86 -14.17 -5.23 -7.18
C HIS A 86 -12.88 -6.01 -7.42
N GLN A 87 -12.93 -6.97 -8.33
CA GLN A 87 -11.76 -7.83 -8.62
C GLN A 87 -10.53 -7.01 -9.03
N ARG A 88 -10.70 -5.95 -9.82
CA ARG A 88 -9.60 -5.04 -10.21
C ARG A 88 -8.88 -4.43 -9.01
N GLU A 89 -9.61 -4.03 -7.97
CA GLU A 89 -9.03 -3.49 -6.72
C GLU A 89 -8.25 -4.54 -5.92
N VAL A 90 -8.69 -5.80 -5.97
CA VAL A 90 -7.97 -6.91 -5.34
C VAL A 90 -6.69 -7.20 -6.13
N THR A 91 -6.78 -7.31 -7.45
CA THR A 91 -5.62 -7.49 -8.34
C THR A 91 -4.62 -6.35 -8.19
N ASN A 92 -5.09 -5.11 -8.09
CA ASN A 92 -4.29 -3.93 -7.83
C ASN A 92 -3.39 -4.10 -6.59
N SER A 93 -3.89 -4.72 -5.52
CA SER A 93 -3.07 -4.98 -4.33
C SER A 93 -1.94 -5.98 -4.52
N LEU A 94 -2.06 -6.90 -5.49
CA LEU A 94 -1.02 -7.88 -5.78
C LEU A 94 0.26 -7.24 -6.34
N GLY A 95 0.17 -6.05 -6.95
CA GLY A 95 1.34 -5.30 -7.41
C GLY A 95 2.30 -4.96 -6.26
N GLU A 96 1.77 -4.40 -5.17
CA GLU A 96 2.55 -4.09 -3.97
C GLU A 96 3.04 -5.34 -3.23
N MET A 97 2.21 -6.39 -3.18
CA MET A 97 2.63 -7.66 -2.57
C MET A 97 3.79 -8.28 -3.35
N CYS A 98 3.73 -8.25 -4.68
CA CYS A 98 4.77 -8.77 -5.57
C CYS A 98 6.06 -7.95 -5.46
N LYS A 99 5.97 -6.62 -5.33
CA LYS A 99 7.13 -5.76 -5.03
C LYS A 99 7.90 -6.26 -3.81
N MET A 100 7.19 -6.44 -2.70
CA MET A 100 7.81 -6.93 -1.48
C MET A 100 8.28 -8.38 -1.60
N ALA A 101 7.58 -9.21 -2.36
CA ALA A 101 8.00 -10.58 -2.62
C ALA A 101 9.38 -10.63 -3.30
N ILE A 102 9.52 -9.93 -4.44
CA ILE A 102 10.77 -9.91 -5.22
C ILE A 102 11.92 -9.33 -4.40
N MET A 103 11.68 -8.26 -3.65
CA MET A 103 12.75 -7.57 -2.92
C MET A 103 13.14 -8.23 -1.60
N LYS A 104 12.23 -8.98 -0.96
CA LYS A 104 12.35 -9.30 0.46
C LYS A 104 11.95 -10.71 0.88
N SER A 105 11.20 -11.49 0.08
CA SER A 105 10.69 -12.78 0.54
C SER A 105 10.41 -13.77 -0.59
N GLU A 106 11.29 -14.77 -0.71
CA GLU A 106 11.12 -15.93 -1.59
C GLU A 106 9.84 -16.71 -1.27
N GLU A 107 9.48 -16.87 0.01
CA GLU A 107 8.24 -17.54 0.42
C GLU A 107 7.00 -16.77 -0.08
N LEU A 108 6.99 -15.44 0.08
CA LEU A 108 5.90 -14.63 -0.43
C LEU A 108 5.82 -14.72 -1.96
N PHE A 109 6.96 -14.75 -2.64
CA PHE A 109 7.02 -14.87 -4.09
C PHE A 109 6.42 -16.20 -4.56
N ALA A 110 6.85 -17.32 -3.98
CA ALA A 110 6.33 -18.65 -4.29
C ALA A 110 4.82 -18.75 -4.04
N LEU A 111 4.32 -18.18 -2.94
CA LEU A 111 2.89 -18.16 -2.64
C LEU A 111 2.10 -17.33 -3.67
N LEU A 112 2.63 -16.18 -4.10
CA LEU A 112 2.00 -15.35 -5.12
C LEU A 112 1.99 -16.06 -6.48
N GLU A 113 3.10 -16.66 -6.91
CA GLU A 113 3.15 -17.45 -8.15
C GLU A 113 2.11 -18.58 -8.15
N GLN A 114 1.97 -19.27 -7.02
CA GLN A 114 1.06 -20.41 -6.90
C GLN A 114 -0.41 -20.00 -6.79
N HIS A 115 -0.72 -18.90 -6.08
CA HIS A 115 -2.09 -18.62 -5.63
C HIS A 115 -2.69 -17.29 -6.10
N ALA A 116 -1.91 -16.37 -6.70
CA ALA A 116 -2.40 -15.02 -7.03
C ALA A 116 -3.72 -14.99 -7.84
N PRO A 117 -3.91 -15.81 -8.91
CA PRO A 117 -5.18 -15.82 -9.65
C PRO A 117 -6.38 -16.17 -8.76
N ARG A 118 -6.24 -17.22 -7.93
CA ARG A 118 -7.26 -17.64 -6.98
C ARG A 118 -7.52 -16.57 -5.92
N LEU A 119 -6.47 -15.99 -5.34
CA LEU A 119 -6.59 -14.97 -4.30
C LEU A 119 -7.28 -13.71 -4.83
N ALA A 120 -7.02 -13.32 -6.08
CA ALA A 120 -7.71 -12.21 -6.74
C ALA A 120 -9.22 -12.47 -6.91
N GLU A 121 -9.58 -13.67 -7.36
CA GLU A 121 -10.98 -14.06 -7.56
C GLU A 121 -11.74 -14.19 -6.23
N THR A 122 -11.13 -14.85 -5.25
CA THR A 122 -11.73 -15.16 -3.95
C THR A 122 -11.61 -14.02 -2.93
N ARG A 123 -10.92 -12.93 -3.26
CA ARG A 123 -10.63 -11.81 -2.33
C ARG A 123 -9.90 -12.27 -1.07
N PHE A 124 -8.90 -13.14 -1.26
CA PHE A 124 -8.12 -13.78 -0.18
C PHE A 124 -8.95 -14.64 0.79
N ALA A 125 -10.18 -15.02 0.43
CA ALA A 125 -10.97 -15.93 1.23
C ALA A 125 -10.37 -17.34 1.21
N ALA A 126 -10.39 -17.99 2.37
CA ALA A 126 -10.00 -19.39 2.49
C ALA A 126 -11.04 -20.29 1.79
N GLU A 127 -10.58 -21.31 1.07
CA GLU A 127 -11.46 -22.32 0.45
C GLU A 127 -12.10 -23.23 1.52
N ASP A 128 -11.33 -23.57 2.55
CA ASP A 128 -11.76 -24.33 3.72
C ASP A 128 -10.95 -23.95 4.96
N ALA A 129 -11.18 -24.63 6.08
CA ALA A 129 -10.51 -24.32 7.35
C ALA A 129 -9.00 -24.60 7.36
N SER A 130 -8.46 -25.32 6.37
CA SER A 130 -7.05 -25.65 6.23
C SER A 130 -6.29 -24.73 5.26
N ASP A 131 -7.00 -23.96 4.42
CA ASP A 131 -6.41 -22.97 3.51
C ASP A 131 -5.99 -21.70 4.26
N ASP A 132 -4.70 -21.60 4.59
CA ASP A 132 -4.08 -20.42 5.19
C ASP A 132 -3.35 -19.54 4.16
N ALA A 133 -3.38 -19.85 2.86
CA ALA A 133 -2.52 -19.17 1.89
C ALA A 133 -2.84 -17.67 1.77
N GLY A 134 -4.13 -17.30 1.74
CA GLY A 134 -4.53 -15.89 1.70
C GLY A 134 -4.08 -15.11 2.93
N ALA A 135 -4.27 -15.69 4.13
CA ALA A 135 -3.82 -15.09 5.37
C ALA A 135 -2.29 -15.01 5.47
N ARG A 136 -1.58 -16.04 4.98
CA ARG A 136 -0.11 -16.07 4.96
C ARG A 136 0.46 -15.00 4.03
N VAL A 137 -0.08 -14.84 2.82
CA VAL A 137 0.29 -13.78 1.88
C VAL A 137 0.12 -12.40 2.53
N LEU A 138 -1.06 -12.10 3.07
CA LEU A 138 -1.33 -10.80 3.72
C LEU A 138 -0.37 -10.53 4.89
N ARG A 139 -0.12 -11.52 5.75
CA ARG A 139 0.82 -11.40 6.88
C ARG A 139 2.24 -11.13 6.41
N LEU A 140 2.72 -11.89 5.42
CA LEU A 140 4.08 -11.72 4.89
C LEU A 140 4.25 -10.36 4.20
N SER A 141 3.24 -9.88 3.47
CA SER A 141 3.30 -8.56 2.84
C SER A 141 3.43 -7.43 3.87
N ILE A 142 2.66 -7.49 4.97
CA ILE A 142 2.78 -6.50 6.06
C ILE A 142 4.12 -6.65 6.78
N GLN A 143 4.52 -7.88 7.11
CA GLN A 143 5.76 -8.15 7.83
C GLN A 143 6.97 -7.62 7.06
N THR A 144 7.08 -7.99 5.78
CA THR A 144 8.21 -7.56 4.94
C THR A 144 8.25 -6.05 4.77
N MET A 145 7.09 -5.39 4.69
CA MET A 145 7.03 -3.94 4.64
C MET A 145 7.44 -3.27 5.96
N LEU A 146 6.99 -3.80 7.10
CA LEU A 146 7.40 -3.29 8.42
C LEU A 146 8.90 -3.45 8.65
N GLU A 147 9.49 -4.57 8.24
CA GLU A 147 10.94 -4.80 8.32
C GLU A 147 11.75 -3.74 7.58
N GLU A 148 11.23 -3.23 6.46
CA GLU A 148 11.88 -2.18 5.68
C GLU A 148 11.60 -0.76 6.23
N LEU A 149 10.38 -0.49 6.66
CA LEU A 149 9.99 0.85 7.11
C LEU A 149 10.43 1.16 8.55
N ALA A 150 10.40 0.18 9.46
CA ALA A 150 10.69 0.40 10.88
C ALA A 150 12.10 0.98 11.15
N PRO A 151 13.19 0.49 10.52
CA PRO A 151 14.53 1.05 10.75
C PRO A 151 14.76 2.40 10.05
N ASN A 152 13.93 2.77 9.07
CA ASN A 152 14.12 3.94 8.22
C ASN A 152 12.82 4.76 8.03
N LEU A 153 12.08 4.98 9.12
CA LEU A 153 10.70 5.52 9.08
C LEU A 153 10.56 6.91 8.45
N TRP A 154 11.62 7.71 8.46
CA TRP A 154 11.68 9.06 7.90
C TRP A 154 12.45 9.15 6.58
N GLU A 155 12.83 8.01 6.00
CA GLU A 155 13.58 7.95 4.73
C GLU A 155 14.89 8.76 4.80
N ALA A 156 15.62 8.61 5.91
CA ALA A 156 16.94 9.23 6.05
C ALA A 156 17.97 8.54 5.14
N ASP A 157 17.81 7.24 4.93
CA ASP A 157 18.46 6.48 3.88
C ASP A 157 17.52 6.38 2.66
N LEU A 158 18.06 6.63 1.47
CA LEU A 158 17.30 6.62 0.22
C LEU A 158 17.54 5.35 -0.61
N ASP A 159 18.44 4.46 -0.17
CA ASP A 159 18.61 3.13 -0.75
C ASP A 159 17.53 2.19 -0.20
N ARG A 160 16.31 2.31 -0.73
CA ARG A 160 15.10 1.70 -0.17
C ARG A 160 14.54 0.63 -1.09
N LEU A 161 14.43 -0.61 -0.59
CA LEU A 161 13.90 -1.74 -1.36
C LEU A 161 12.42 -1.55 -1.71
N VAL A 162 11.66 -0.94 -0.81
CA VAL A 162 10.23 -0.61 -1.00
C VAL A 162 9.97 0.39 -2.13
N ASP A 163 11.00 1.02 -2.70
CA ASP A 163 10.89 1.93 -3.85
C ASP A 163 11.02 1.20 -5.20
N PHE A 164 11.26 -0.12 -5.19
CA PHE A 164 11.12 -0.94 -6.40
C PHE A 164 9.70 -0.80 -6.98
N GLY A 165 9.60 -0.66 -8.31
CA GLY A 165 8.34 -0.36 -8.98
C GLY A 165 7.82 1.07 -8.79
N HIS A 166 8.60 1.98 -8.19
CA HIS A 166 8.24 3.39 -7.99
C HIS A 166 9.22 4.37 -8.64
N GLY A 167 10.10 3.90 -9.53
CA GLY A 167 11.06 4.74 -10.26
C GLY A 167 10.41 5.53 -11.40
N VAL A 168 9.60 4.87 -12.22
CA VAL A 168 8.81 5.48 -13.31
C VAL A 168 7.31 5.32 -13.12
N GLY A 169 6.87 4.34 -12.31
CA GLY A 169 5.46 3.99 -12.11
C GLY A 169 4.60 5.17 -11.65
N GLN A 170 5.11 6.00 -10.73
CA GLN A 170 4.38 7.17 -10.24
C GLN A 170 4.07 8.20 -11.35
N ASN A 171 5.00 8.38 -12.30
CA ASN A 171 4.78 9.28 -13.43
C ASN A 171 3.77 8.68 -14.41
N LEU A 172 3.84 7.37 -14.66
CA LEU A 172 2.87 6.65 -15.48
C LEU A 172 1.46 6.75 -14.89
N GLU A 173 1.32 6.55 -13.58
CA GLU A 173 0.06 6.69 -12.84
C GLU A 173 -0.52 8.10 -13.02
N MET A 174 0.29 9.14 -12.79
CA MET A 174 -0.16 10.54 -12.92
C MET A 174 -0.50 10.93 -14.37
N MET A 175 0.19 10.37 -15.36
CA MET A 175 -0.11 10.62 -16.77
C MET A 175 -1.41 9.95 -17.23
N ALA A 176 -1.75 8.79 -16.66
CA ALA A 176 -2.97 8.06 -16.98
C ALA A 176 -4.21 8.58 -16.21
N LEU A 177 -4.01 9.31 -15.11
CA LEU A 177 -5.07 9.82 -14.25
C LEU A 177 -6.09 10.67 -15.04
N GLY A 178 -7.38 10.29 -14.98
CA GLY A 178 -8.46 10.98 -15.69
C GLY A 178 -8.52 10.76 -17.20
N THR A 179 -7.77 9.78 -17.73
CA THR A 179 -7.84 9.35 -19.13
C THR A 179 -8.71 8.09 -19.28
N GLU A 180 -9.00 7.68 -20.53
CA GLU A 180 -9.71 6.42 -20.80
C GLU A 180 -8.91 5.16 -20.44
N HIS A 181 -7.60 5.31 -20.22
CA HIS A 181 -6.65 4.25 -19.87
C HIS A 181 -6.11 4.45 -18.45
N GLU A 182 -6.94 4.96 -17.54
CA GLU A 182 -6.56 5.21 -16.15
C GLU A 182 -5.98 3.96 -15.48
N LEU A 183 -4.79 4.13 -14.89
CA LEU A 183 -4.07 3.09 -14.16
C LEU A 183 -4.35 3.20 -12.68
N MET A 184 -4.61 2.08 -12.03
CA MET A 184 -4.53 1.99 -10.58
C MET A 184 -3.06 1.96 -10.14
N HIS A 185 -2.81 2.37 -8.90
CA HIS A 185 -1.47 2.46 -8.34
C HIS A 185 -0.63 1.18 -8.53
N GLY A 186 -1.15 0.02 -8.11
CA GLY A 186 -0.47 -1.27 -8.23
C GLY A 186 -0.30 -1.75 -9.68
N GLU A 187 -1.15 -1.30 -10.62
CA GLU A 187 -0.96 -1.56 -12.05
C GLU A 187 0.24 -0.76 -12.61
N ALA A 188 0.37 0.50 -12.19
CA ALA A 188 1.52 1.32 -12.53
C ALA A 188 2.81 0.78 -11.90
N VAL A 189 2.74 0.31 -10.65
CA VAL A 189 3.86 -0.33 -9.94
C VAL A 189 4.28 -1.63 -10.63
N ALA A 190 3.33 -2.49 -10.99
CA ALA A 190 3.63 -3.73 -11.71
C ALA A 190 4.27 -3.47 -13.09
N THR A 191 3.82 -2.43 -13.79
CA THR A 191 4.39 -2.02 -15.09
C THR A 191 5.84 -1.57 -14.95
N ASP A 192 6.13 -0.77 -13.91
CA ASP A 192 7.50 -0.35 -13.59
C ASP A 192 8.39 -1.54 -13.19
N MET A 193 7.91 -2.42 -12.32
CA MET A 193 8.66 -3.63 -11.93
C MET A 193 9.01 -4.51 -13.14
N ALA A 194 8.07 -4.71 -14.06
CA ALA A 194 8.31 -5.49 -15.28
C ALA A 194 9.40 -4.83 -16.14
N PHE A 195 9.33 -3.51 -16.33
CA PHE A 195 10.35 -2.75 -17.05
C PHE A 195 11.74 -2.86 -16.38
N MET A 196 11.82 -2.63 -15.06
CA MET A 196 13.07 -2.67 -14.31
C MET A 196 13.68 -4.07 -14.27
N THR A 197 12.86 -5.12 -14.22
CA THR A 197 13.33 -6.51 -14.26
C THR A 197 13.98 -6.84 -15.61
N VAL A 198 13.33 -6.46 -16.72
CA VAL A 198 13.90 -6.62 -18.07
C VAL A 198 15.19 -5.80 -18.21
N LEU A 199 15.22 -4.58 -17.67
CA LEU A 199 16.41 -3.74 -17.69
C LEU A 199 17.57 -4.39 -16.91
N SER A 200 17.32 -4.96 -15.72
CA SER A 200 18.34 -5.69 -14.95
C SER A 200 18.95 -6.83 -15.76
N GLN A 201 18.09 -7.64 -16.40
CA GLN A 201 18.52 -8.74 -17.24
C GLN A 201 19.39 -8.29 -18.42
N ILE A 202 19.05 -7.18 -19.09
CA ILE A 202 19.83 -6.62 -20.20
C ILE A 202 21.19 -6.13 -19.71
N LEU A 203 21.24 -5.51 -18.53
CA LEU A 203 22.48 -5.03 -17.92
C LEU A 203 23.36 -6.16 -17.37
N GLY A 204 22.83 -7.38 -17.24
CA GLY A 204 23.55 -8.54 -16.75
C GLY A 204 23.70 -8.56 -15.22
N ASN A 205 22.80 -7.88 -14.52
CA ASN A 205 22.71 -7.87 -13.06
C ASN A 205 21.56 -8.75 -12.58
#